data_AF-A0A6I8UPL8-F1
#
_entry.id   AF-A0A6I8UPL8-F1
#
_cell.length_a   1.000
_cell.length_b   1.000
_cell.length_c   1.000
_cell.angle_alpha   90.00
_cell.angle_beta   90.00
_cell.angle_gamma   90.00
#
_symmetry.space_group_name_H-M   'P 1'
#
loop_
_entity.id
_entity.type
_entity.pdbx_description
1 polymer ?
#
loop_
_entity_poly.entity_id
_entity_poly.type
_entity_poly.pdbx_seq_one_letter_code
_entity_poly.pdbx_strand_id
1 'polypeptide(L)'
;MNGMKMLTLLGLMVVGSGALASADEVPIVGGHTQLSGERKEQAITLLDTTLSQLATGDGPTYKAVNVTNVTSQVVAGTLYTYQVELDNGSDKKDCTVKIWTQPWLKENGTNIKIKCEGEDGELDRTW
;
A
#
# COMPACT_ATOMS: atom_id res chain seq x y z
N MET A 1 -9.86 -74.12 23.07
CA MET A 1 -8.84 -74.29 22.01
C MET A 1 -8.62 -72.95 21.35
N ASN A 2 -7.36 -72.50 21.35
CA ASN A 2 -6.72 -71.49 20.48
C ASN A 2 -7.38 -70.09 20.43
N GLY A 3 -6.74 -68.98 20.83
CA GLY A 3 -5.34 -68.63 20.67
C GLY A 3 -5.14 -67.82 19.37
N MET A 4 -5.07 -66.50 19.47
CA MET A 4 -4.26 -65.68 18.55
C MET A 4 -3.90 -64.33 19.21
N LYS A 5 -2.59 -64.08 19.29
CA LYS A 5 -1.90 -62.84 19.69
C LYS A 5 -1.95 -61.80 18.56
N MET A 6 -1.48 -60.57 18.87
CA MET A 6 -0.65 -59.67 18.03
C MET A 6 -1.26 -58.25 17.90
N LEU A 7 -0.88 -57.27 18.73
CA LEU A 7 0.30 -56.36 18.72
C LEU A 7 0.24 -55.21 17.67
N THR A 8 -0.03 -54.00 18.20
CA THR A 8 0.42 -52.63 17.83
C THR A 8 0.46 -52.17 16.37
N LEU A 9 -0.10 -50.99 16.09
CA LEU A 9 0.66 -49.90 15.43
C LEU A 9 -0.01 -48.52 15.59
N LEU A 10 0.85 -47.52 15.78
CA LEU A 10 0.58 -46.12 16.08
C LEU A 10 -0.42 -45.46 15.11
N GLY A 11 -1.40 -44.76 15.67
CA GLY A 11 -2.19 -43.77 14.93
C GLY A 11 -1.34 -42.53 14.65
N LEU A 12 -0.92 -42.40 13.39
CA LEU A 12 -0.21 -41.26 12.83
C LEU A 12 -1.11 -40.01 12.91
N MET A 13 -0.84 -39.07 13.83
CA MET A 13 -1.40 -37.73 13.71
C MET A 13 -0.73 -37.06 12.51
N VAL A 14 -1.47 -36.95 11.41
CA VAL A 14 -1.12 -36.05 10.31
C VAL A 14 -1.34 -34.64 10.85
N VAL A 15 -0.29 -34.06 11.43
CA VAL A 15 -0.18 -32.60 11.57
C VAL A 15 0.07 -32.10 10.14
N GLY A 16 -1.02 -31.92 9.40
CA GLY A 16 -1.01 -31.20 8.16
C GLY A 16 -0.60 -29.76 8.45
N SER A 17 0.71 -29.51 8.47
CA SER A 17 1.26 -28.18 8.32
C SER A 17 1.00 -27.77 6.87
N GLY A 18 -0.26 -27.41 6.61
CA GLY A 18 -0.60 -26.66 5.42
C GLY A 18 0.06 -25.30 5.58
N ALA A 19 1.29 -25.18 5.08
CA ALA A 19 1.81 -23.89 4.73
C ALA A 19 0.82 -23.31 3.71
N LEU A 20 -0.03 -22.38 4.16
CA LEU A 20 -0.70 -21.45 3.27
C LEU A 20 0.43 -20.64 2.64
N ALA A 21 1.00 -21.16 1.56
CA ALA A 21 1.79 -20.35 0.66
C ALA A 21 0.81 -19.32 0.11
N SER A 22 0.83 -18.11 0.66
CA SER A 22 0.32 -16.94 -0.07
C SER A 22 1.02 -16.98 -1.41
N ALA A 23 0.29 -17.32 -2.47
CA ALA A 23 0.79 -17.18 -3.81
C ALA A 23 1.03 -15.67 -3.99
N ASP A 24 2.28 -15.24 -3.88
CA ASP A 24 2.67 -13.89 -4.26
C ASP A 24 2.50 -13.85 -5.78
N GLU A 25 1.36 -13.33 -6.21
CA GLU A 25 1.01 -13.14 -7.61
C GLU A 25 2.12 -12.28 -8.22
N VAL A 26 2.82 -12.78 -9.26
CA VAL A 26 3.86 -12.01 -9.93
C VAL A 26 3.21 -10.71 -10.44
N PRO A 27 3.61 -9.53 -9.94
CA PRO A 27 2.91 -8.29 -10.27
C PRO A 27 3.03 -8.01 -11.76
N ILE A 28 1.90 -7.83 -12.45
CA ILE A 28 1.90 -7.39 -13.84
C ILE A 28 2.44 -5.97 -13.89
N VAL A 29 3.63 -5.80 -14.48
CA VAL A 29 4.24 -4.48 -14.63
C VAL A 29 3.46 -3.64 -15.65
N GLY A 30 3.27 -2.35 -15.35
CA GLY A 30 2.56 -1.40 -16.23
C GLY A 30 1.05 -1.29 -16.02
N GLY A 31 0.40 -2.33 -15.47
CA GLY A 31 -1.00 -2.27 -15.07
C GLY A 31 -1.19 -1.70 -13.65
N HIS A 32 -2.41 -1.30 -13.32
CA HIS A 32 -2.76 -0.99 -11.93
C HIS A 32 -2.74 -2.27 -11.10
N THR A 33 -1.90 -2.31 -10.07
CA THR A 33 -1.86 -3.40 -9.09
C THR A 33 -2.37 -2.87 -7.76
N GLN A 34 -3.42 -3.47 -7.20
CA GLN A 34 -3.87 -3.15 -5.85
C GLN A 34 -2.87 -3.69 -4.82
N LEU A 35 -2.45 -2.83 -3.89
CA LEU A 35 -1.46 -3.18 -2.87
C LEU A 35 -2.13 -3.78 -1.63
N SER A 36 -1.47 -4.77 -1.04
CA SER A 36 -1.87 -5.45 0.18
C SER A 36 -0.64 -5.80 1.03
N GLY A 37 -0.87 -6.18 2.29
CA GLY A 37 0.19 -6.57 3.22
C GLY A 37 1.29 -5.52 3.36
N GLU A 38 2.55 -5.96 3.41
CA GLU A 38 3.72 -5.10 3.58
C GLU A 38 3.83 -4.01 2.50
N ARG A 39 3.50 -4.33 1.24
CA ARG A 39 3.56 -3.36 0.13
C ARG A 39 2.58 -2.20 0.35
N LYS A 40 1.41 -2.46 0.96
CA LYS A 40 0.46 -1.41 1.32
C LYS A 40 1.02 -0.53 2.45
N GLU A 41 1.61 -1.13 3.48
CA GLU A 41 2.20 -0.39 4.61
C GLU A 41 3.38 0.50 4.17
N GLN A 42 4.24 0.00 3.28
CA GLN A 42 5.33 0.78 2.68
C GLN A 42 4.77 1.97 1.87
N ALA A 43 3.69 1.77 1.12
CA ALA A 43 3.05 2.84 0.37
C ALA A 43 2.39 3.88 1.30
N ILE A 44 1.79 3.47 2.43
CA ILE A 44 1.26 4.40 3.43
C ILE A 44 2.40 5.21 4.08
N THR A 45 3.52 4.57 4.40
CA THR A 45 4.71 5.27 4.90
C THR A 45 5.22 6.32 3.89
N LEU A 46 5.22 5.98 2.59
CA LEU A 46 5.55 6.92 1.52
C LEU A 46 4.56 8.10 1.51
N LEU A 47 3.26 7.85 1.65
CA LEU A 47 2.23 8.89 1.74
C LEU A 47 2.52 9.84 2.91
N ASP A 48 2.69 9.32 4.12
CA ASP A 48 2.92 10.12 5.33
C ASP A 48 4.20 10.96 5.23
N THR A 49 5.27 10.37 4.69
CA THR A 49 6.55 11.06 4.47
C THR A 49 6.40 12.18 3.45
N THR A 50 5.67 11.94 2.36
CA THR A 50 5.44 12.91 1.28
C THR A 50 4.54 14.06 1.74
N LEU A 51 3.50 13.79 2.55
CA LEU A 51 2.66 14.82 3.16
C LEU A 51 3.45 15.66 4.19
N SER A 52 4.31 15.01 4.98
CA SER A 52 5.21 15.71 5.91
C SER A 52 6.17 16.62 5.15
N GLN A 53 6.77 16.13 4.07
CA GLN A 53 7.66 16.92 3.21
C GLN A 53 6.93 18.11 2.58
N LEU A 54 5.70 17.91 2.07
CA LEU A 54 4.86 18.97 1.53
C LEU A 54 4.66 20.12 2.55
N ALA A 55 4.45 19.77 3.83
CA ALA A 55 4.26 20.74 4.91
C ALA A 55 5.56 21.47 5.35
N THR A 56 6.75 20.96 4.99
CA THR A 56 8.02 21.67 5.24
C THR A 56 8.28 22.82 4.26
N GLY A 57 7.65 22.77 3.08
CA GLY A 57 7.62 23.89 2.14
C GLY A 57 6.42 24.82 2.42
N ASP A 58 6.01 25.59 1.42
CA ASP A 58 4.81 26.43 1.47
C ASP A 58 3.52 25.65 1.16
N GLY A 59 3.49 24.35 1.47
CA GLY A 59 2.36 23.47 1.24
C GLY A 59 1.39 23.42 2.42
N PRO A 60 0.14 22.98 2.20
CA PRO A 60 -0.80 22.72 3.29
C PRO A 60 -0.34 21.55 4.17
N THR A 61 -0.71 21.59 5.44
CA THR A 61 -0.53 20.46 6.37
C THR A 61 -1.71 19.50 6.24
N TYR A 62 -1.43 18.26 5.86
CA TYR A 62 -2.41 17.18 5.83
C TYR A 62 -1.98 16.02 6.71
N LYS A 63 -2.96 15.32 7.27
CA LYS A 63 -2.78 14.02 7.91
C LYS A 63 -3.68 12.98 7.24
N ALA A 64 -3.11 11.85 6.84
CA ALA A 64 -3.89 10.71 6.38
C ALA A 64 -4.63 10.07 7.57
N VAL A 65 -5.96 10.04 7.51
CA VAL A 65 -6.80 9.48 8.58
C VAL A 65 -7.20 8.05 8.26
N ASN A 66 -7.64 7.80 7.01
CA ASN A 66 -8.12 6.50 6.59
C ASN A 66 -7.77 6.24 5.13
N VAL A 67 -6.92 5.23 4.88
CA VAL A 67 -6.50 4.82 3.53
C VAL A 67 -7.30 3.60 3.09
N THR A 68 -8.32 3.83 2.28
CA THR A 68 -9.27 2.78 1.86
C THR A 68 -8.71 1.92 0.74
N ASN A 69 -7.98 2.50 -0.20
CA ASN A 69 -7.38 1.79 -1.32
C ASN A 69 -6.03 2.37 -1.71
N VAL A 70 -5.11 1.51 -2.14
CA VAL A 70 -3.80 1.90 -2.69
C VAL A 70 -3.51 1.05 -3.92
N THR A 71 -3.15 1.70 -5.02
CA THR A 71 -2.68 1.01 -6.23
C THR A 71 -1.29 1.50 -6.60
N SER A 72 -0.48 0.63 -7.21
CA SER A 72 0.77 1.01 -7.87
C SER A 72 0.71 0.73 -9.37
N GLN A 73 1.46 1.51 -10.13
CA GLN A 73 1.67 1.33 -11.55
C GLN A 73 3.10 1.68 -11.93
N VAL A 74 3.78 0.77 -12.64
CA VAL A 74 5.11 1.03 -13.20
C VAL A 74 4.96 1.82 -14.49
N VAL A 75 5.58 2.99 -14.56
CA VAL A 75 5.60 3.88 -15.74
C VAL A 75 7.05 4.33 -15.98
N ALA A 76 7.30 5.60 -16.33
CA ALA A 76 8.63 6.20 -16.21
C ALA A 76 8.99 6.50 -14.73
N GLY A 77 8.73 5.55 -13.84
CA GLY A 77 8.78 5.67 -12.37
C GLY A 77 7.78 4.71 -11.75
N THR A 78 7.42 4.95 -10.49
CA THR A 78 6.30 4.27 -9.85
C THR A 78 5.23 5.29 -9.47
N LEU A 79 4.04 5.13 -10.02
CA LEU A 79 2.88 5.93 -9.65
C LEU A 79 2.07 5.16 -8.60
N TYR A 80 1.93 5.77 -7.42
CA TYR A 80 1.03 5.32 -6.37
C TYR A 80 -0.23 6.18 -6.39
N THR A 81 -1.40 5.55 -6.35
CA THR A 81 -2.69 6.25 -6.22
C THR A 81 -3.39 5.77 -4.96
N TYR A 82 -3.75 6.71 -4.09
CA TYR A 82 -4.37 6.50 -2.80
C TYR A 82 -5.78 7.08 -2.81
N GLN A 83 -6.76 6.28 -2.38
CA GLN A 83 -8.06 6.78 -1.94
C GLN A 83 -7.98 6.94 -0.43
N VAL A 84 -8.02 8.17 0.06
CA VAL A 84 -7.69 8.50 1.45
C VAL A 84 -8.52 9.66 1.96
N GLU A 85 -8.97 9.58 3.21
CA GLU A 85 -9.50 10.73 3.95
C GLU A 85 -8.32 11.54 4.51
N LEU A 86 -8.19 12.80 4.07
CA LEU A 86 -7.21 13.75 4.59
C LEU A 86 -7.85 14.72 5.58
N ASP A 87 -7.16 14.95 6.68
CA ASP A 87 -7.48 15.97 7.68
C ASP A 87 -6.51 17.15 7.51
N ASN A 88 -7.05 18.36 7.33
CA ASN A 88 -6.27 19.60 7.20
C ASN A 88 -6.31 20.47 8.48
N GLY A 89 -6.83 19.94 9.58
CA GLY A 89 -7.02 20.63 10.86
C GLY A 89 -8.34 21.38 11.00
N SER A 90 -9.03 21.68 9.89
CA SER A 90 -10.36 22.29 9.91
C SER A 90 -11.45 21.26 9.61
N ASP A 91 -11.25 20.48 8.56
CA ASP A 91 -12.19 19.49 8.05
C ASP A 91 -11.47 18.22 7.62
N LYS A 92 -12.24 17.15 7.48
CA LYS A 92 -11.81 15.89 6.85
C LYS A 92 -12.50 15.74 5.52
N LYS A 93 -11.74 15.38 4.49
CA LYS A 93 -12.26 15.20 3.13
C LYS A 93 -11.70 13.93 2.50
N ASP A 94 -12.55 13.25 1.75
CA ASP A 94 -12.11 12.19 0.86
C ASP A 94 -11.32 12.79 -0.30
N CYS A 95 -10.12 12.27 -0.53
CA CYS A 95 -9.19 12.76 -1.53
C CYS A 95 -8.58 11.60 -2.31
N THR A 96 -8.26 11.90 -3.57
CA THR A 96 -7.36 11.09 -4.39
C THR A 96 -5.98 11.72 -4.30
N VAL A 97 -5.02 11.00 -3.70
CA VAL A 97 -3.61 11.40 -3.68
C VAL A 97 -2.85 10.57 -4.70
N LYS A 98 -2.04 11.22 -5.53
CA LYS A 98 -1.13 10.57 -6.47
C LYS A 98 0.30 10.95 -6.13
N ILE A 99 1.15 9.96 -5.91
CA ILE A 99 2.58 10.16 -5.68
C ILE A 99 3.33 9.44 -6.79
N TRP A 100 4.09 10.18 -7.57
CA TRP A 100 4.94 9.63 -8.61
C TRP A 100 6.40 9.74 -8.20
N THR A 101 7.08 8.60 -8.12
CA THR A 101 8.48 8.53 -7.70
C THR A 101 9.39 8.07 -8.84
N GLN A 102 10.52 8.75 -8.98
CA GLN A 102 11.58 8.48 -9.93
C GLN A 102 12.92 8.47 -9.17
N PRO A 103 13.22 7.39 -8.41
CA PRO A 103 14.31 7.37 -7.44
C PRO A 103 15.72 7.53 -8.05
N TRP A 104 15.85 7.44 -9.36
CA TRP A 104 17.12 7.69 -10.08
C TRP A 104 17.38 9.17 -10.38
N LEU A 105 16.40 10.06 -10.20
CA LEU A 105 16.59 11.50 -10.35
C LEU A 105 17.21 12.09 -9.08
N LYS A 106 18.18 12.99 -9.25
CA LYS A 106 18.85 13.68 -8.13
C LYS A 106 17.99 14.80 -7.53
N GLU A 107 17.12 15.38 -8.34
CA GLU A 107 16.21 16.48 -8.02
C GLU A 107 14.92 16.22 -8.79
N ASN A 108 13.78 16.69 -8.27
CA ASN A 108 12.47 16.53 -8.91
C ASN A 108 12.09 15.05 -9.10
N GLY A 109 12.52 14.20 -8.17
CA GLY A 109 12.28 12.76 -8.20
C GLY A 109 10.94 12.36 -7.57
N THR A 110 10.25 13.28 -6.90
CA THR A 110 8.93 13.04 -6.31
C THR A 110 7.96 14.12 -6.74
N ASN A 111 6.83 13.71 -7.33
CA ASN A 111 5.69 14.58 -7.56
C ASN A 111 4.51 14.10 -6.72
N ILE A 112 3.80 15.02 -6.08
CA ILE A 112 2.54 14.77 -5.39
C ILE A 112 1.43 15.59 -6.02
N LYS A 113 0.30 14.93 -6.26
CA LYS A 113 -0.97 15.57 -6.60
C LYS A 113 -2.04 15.21 -5.60
N ILE A 114 -2.82 16.19 -5.16
CA ILE A 114 -3.92 15.99 -4.22
C ILE A 114 -5.17 16.62 -4.82
N LYS A 115 -6.20 15.82 -4.98
CA LYS A 115 -7.53 16.26 -5.39
C LYS A 115 -8.55 15.78 -4.37
N CYS A 116 -9.18 16.71 -3.66
CA CYS A 116 -10.20 16.41 -2.66
C CYS A 116 -11.61 16.59 -3.23
N GLU A 117 -12.56 15.79 -2.76
CA GLU A 117 -13.95 15.88 -3.19
C GLU A 117 -14.57 17.24 -2.83
N GLY A 118 -15.37 17.78 -3.75
CA GLY A 118 -16.01 19.08 -3.60
C GLY A 118 -15.07 20.29 -3.81
N GLU A 119 -13.81 20.06 -4.18
CA GLU A 119 -12.87 21.11 -4.57
C GLU A 119 -12.59 21.07 -6.08
N ASP A 120 -12.64 22.24 -6.73
CA ASP A 120 -12.30 22.35 -8.16
C ASP A 120 -10.78 22.36 -8.40
N GLY A 121 -10.00 22.64 -7.36
CA GLY A 121 -8.54 22.69 -7.41
C GLY A 121 -7.87 21.32 -7.31
N GLU A 122 -6.70 21.21 -7.94
CA GLU A 122 -5.75 20.11 -7.72
C GLU A 122 -4.43 20.73 -7.23
N LEU A 123 -3.95 20.29 -6.08
CA LEU A 123 -2.58 20.60 -5.66
C LEU A 123 -1.63 19.77 -6.50
N ASP A 124 -0.57 20.38 -7.01
CA ASP A 124 0.48 19.71 -7.79
C ASP A 124 1.85 20.29 -7.39
N ARG A 125 2.72 19.45 -6.81
CA ARG A 125 4.04 19.86 -6.30
C ARG A 125 5.10 18.80 -6.62
N THR A 126 6.31 19.27 -6.95
CA THR A 126 7.46 18.42 -7.28
C THR A 126 8.69 18.86 -6.51
N TRP A 127 9.49 17.89 -6.07
CA TRP A 127 10.82 18.09 -5.47
C TRP A 127 11.76 16.91 -5.72
#